data_AF-A0A7K4IDG2-F1
#
_entry.id   AF-A0A7K4IDG2-F1
#
_cell.length_a   1.000
_cell.length_b   1.000
_cell.length_c   1.000
_cell.angle_alpha   90.00
_cell.angle_beta   90.00
_cell.angle_gamma   90.00
#
_symmetry.space_group_name_H-M   'P 1'
#
loop_
_entity.id
_entity.type
_entity.pdbx_description
1 polymer ?
#
loop_
_entity_poly.entity_id
_entity_poly.type
_entity_poly.pdbx_seq_one_letter_code
_entity_poly.pdbx_strand_id
1 'polypeptide(L)' 'MPDGERDHNLRTVLLDAAKRNKTVRFFGPTGVVLAEGMVAHVGENVVAVKQTDDAEPDQFLLISAIVKIQFIPAPRTF' A
#
# COMPACT_ATOMS: atom_id res chain seq x y z
N MET A 1 20.52 -2.61 -17.65
CA MET A 1 19.14 -2.57 -18.17
C MET A 1 18.81 -1.11 -18.41
N PRO A 2 18.23 -0.72 -19.56
CA PRO A 2 17.84 0.68 -19.76
C PRO A 2 16.83 1.05 -18.67
N ASP A 3 16.82 2.31 -18.24
CA ASP A 3 15.90 2.88 -17.25
C ASP A 3 14.46 2.85 -17.80
N GLY A 4 13.91 1.64 -17.88
CA GLY A 4 12.62 1.33 -18.47
C GLY A 4 11.52 1.98 -17.66
N GLU A 5 10.54 2.52 -18.38
CA GLU A 5 9.25 2.96 -17.88
C GLU A 5 8.86 2.14 -16.65
N ARG A 6 8.81 2.77 -15.47
CA ARG A 6 8.22 2.10 -14.30
C ARG A 6 6.77 1.88 -14.64
N ASP A 7 6.42 0.66 -15.03
CA ASP A 7 5.02 0.28 -15.27
C ASP A 7 4.18 0.76 -14.09
N HIS A 8 3.38 1.81 -14.31
CA HIS A 8 2.53 2.43 -13.30
C HIS A 8 1.29 1.56 -13.04
N ASN A 9 1.50 0.27 -12.82
CA ASN A 9 0.47 -0.65 -12.38
C ASN A 9 0.41 -0.69 -10.85
N LEU A 10 -0.74 -1.13 -10.33
CA LEU A 10 -1.02 -1.16 -8.90
C LEU A 10 0.03 -1.95 -8.11
N ARG A 11 0.55 -3.04 -8.67
CA ARG A 11 1.56 -3.88 -8.02
C ARG A 11 2.88 -3.13 -7.84
N THR A 12 3.33 -2.39 -8.85
CA THR A 12 4.52 -1.53 -8.74
C THR A 12 4.34 -0.46 -7.66
N VAL A 13 3.14 0.12 -7.55
CA VAL A 13 2.83 1.11 -6.49
C VAL A 13 2.87 0.47 -5.10
N LEU A 14 2.31 -0.73 -4.93
CA LEU A 14 2.33 -1.46 -3.66
C LEU A 14 3.75 -1.84 -3.23
N LEU A 15 4.58 -2.30 -4.19
CA LEU A 15 5.98 -2.62 -3.93
C LEU A 15 6.80 -1.38 -3.56
N ASP A 16 6.52 -0.23 -4.18
CA ASP A 16 7.15 1.04 -3.82
C ASP A 16 6.71 1.51 -2.43
N ALA A 17 5.43 1.37 -2.08
CA ALA A 17 4.91 1.68 -0.75
C ALA A 17 5.57 0.82 0.35
N ALA A 18 5.75 -0.48 0.09
CA ALA A 18 6.44 -1.41 0.99
C ALA A 18 7.90 -0.98 1.22
N LYS A 19 8.63 -0.67 0.14
CA LYS A 19 10.04 -0.25 0.21
C LYS A 19 10.25 1.05 0.98
N ARG A 20 9.30 1.99 0.87
CA ARG A 20 9.41 3.32 1.48
C ARG A 20 8.90 3.38 2.90
N ASN A 21 8.33 2.29 3.41
CA ASN A 21 7.72 2.21 4.74
C ASN A 21 6.78 3.41 5.00
N LYS A 22 5.90 3.70 4.04
CA LYS A 22 4.95 4.81 4.15
C LYS A 22 3.58 4.31 4.57
N THR A 23 2.92 5.09 5.43
CA THR A 23 1.50 4.90 5.71
C THR A 23 0.69 5.24 4.46
N VAL A 24 -0.18 4.31 4.07
CA VAL A 24 -1.07 4.43 2.93
C VAL A 24 -2.51 4.11 3.36
N ARG A 25 -3.45 4.74 2.68
CA ARG A 25 -4.88 4.44 2.76
C ARG A 25 -5.33 3.75 1.48
N PHE A 26 -5.97 2.61 1.64
CA PHE A 26 -6.51 1.80 0.54
C PHE A 26 -7.99 2.08 0.38
N PHE A 27 -8.42 2.22 -0.86
CA PHE A 27 -9.81 2.45 -1.20
C PHE A 27 -10.32 1.35 -2.12
N GLY A 28 -11.55 0.92 -1.85
CA GLY A 28 -12.30 -0.01 -2.69
C GLY A 28 -13.23 0.69 -3.66
N PRO A 29 -14.03 -0.08 -4.41
CA PRO A 29 -15.10 0.47 -5.23
C PRO A 29 -15.96 1.44 -4.42
N THR A 30 -16.54 2.43 -5.09
CA THR A 30 -17.32 3.52 -4.46
C THR A 30 -16.56 4.42 -3.48
N GLY A 31 -15.23 4.30 -3.39
CA GLY A 31 -14.41 5.17 -2.55
C GLY A 31 -14.44 4.84 -1.06
N VAL A 32 -14.93 3.65 -0.69
CA VAL A 32 -14.87 3.17 0.70
C VAL A 32 -13.43 2.92 1.11
N VAL A 33 -13.07 3.26 2.35
CA VAL A 33 -11.76 2.92 2.91
C VAL A 33 -11.76 1.43 3.27
N LEU A 34 -10.81 0.68 2.71
CA LEU A 34 -10.63 -0.74 3.01
C LEU A 34 -9.68 -0.95 4.18
N ALA A 35 -8.62 -0.15 4.25
CA ALA A 35 -7.60 -0.20 5.29
C ALA A 35 -6.75 1.08 5.29
N GLU A 36 -6.07 1.30 6.41
CA GLU A 36 -5.00 2.28 6.56
C GLU A 36 -3.84 1.62 7.31
N GLY A 37 -2.62 1.80 6.82
CA GLY A 37 -1.42 1.22 7.42
C GLY A 37 -0.24 1.18 6.45
N MET A 38 0.76 0.38 6.77
CA MET A 38 1.98 0.21 6.00
C MET A 38 1.94 -1.13 5.27
N VAL A 39 2.44 -1.18 4.02
CA VAL A 39 2.51 -2.44 3.27
C VAL A 39 3.61 -3.32 3.84
N ALA A 40 3.24 -4.45 4.45
CA ALA A 40 4.20 -5.42 4.98
C ALA A 40 4.67 -6.40 3.90
N HIS A 41 3.76 -6.87 3.05
CA HIS A 41 4.06 -7.83 1.99
C HIS A 41 3.10 -7.70 0.81
N VAL A 42 3.60 -7.92 -0.41
CA VAL A 42 2.80 -7.93 -1.65
C VAL A 42 2.89 -9.32 -2.27
N GLY A 43 1.84 -10.11 -2.06
CA GLY A 43 1.69 -11.42 -2.67
C GLY A 43 1.22 -11.35 -4.12
N GLU A 44 0.75 -12.48 -4.65
CA GLU A 44 0.18 -12.56 -5.99
C GLU A 44 -1.18 -11.86 -6.07
N ASN A 45 -2.08 -12.15 -5.13
CA ASN A 45 -3.47 -11.64 -5.11
C ASN A 45 -3.83 -10.85 -3.86
N VAL A 46 -2.96 -10.86 -2.84
CA VAL A 46 -3.22 -10.27 -1.52
C VAL A 46 -2.09 -9.32 -1.16
N VAL A 47 -2.44 -8.20 -0.53
CA VAL A 47 -1.49 -7.33 0.18
C VAL A 47 -1.72 -7.45 1.68
N ALA A 48 -0.64 -7.67 2.42
CA ALA A 48 -0.63 -7.68 3.87
C ALA A 48 -0.26 -6.28 4.37
N VAL A 49 -1.03 -5.78 5.34
CA VAL A 49 -0.91 -4.44 5.90
C VAL A 49 -0.66 -4.54 7.40
N LYS A 50 0.25 -3.73 7.91
CA LYS A 50 0.60 -3.61 9.33
C LYS A 50 0.36 -2.18 9.82
N GLN A 51 -0.02 -2.01 11.09
CA GLN A 51 -0.30 -0.69 11.66
C GLN A 51 0.96 0.12 12.00
N THR A 52 2.01 -0.56 12.44
CA THR A 52 3.30 0.03 12.79
C THR A 52 4.44 -0.81 12.20
N ASP A 53 5.67 -0.28 12.23
CA ASP A 53 6.79 -0.95 11.59
C ASP A 53 7.13 -2.31 12.24
N ASP A 54 7.00 -2.40 13.56
CA ASP A 54 7.33 -3.61 14.33
C ASP A 54 6.14 -4.57 14.51
N ALA A 55 4.97 -4.21 14.01
CA ALA A 55 3.77 -5.05 14.14
C ALA A 55 3.74 -6.16 13.07
N GLU A 56 3.21 -7.32 13.45
CA GLU A 56 2.79 -8.32 12.49
C GLU A 56 1.63 -7.79 11.63
N PRO A 57 1.53 -8.20 10.36
CA PRO A 57 0.40 -7.84 9.52
C PRO A 57 -0.89 -8.47 10.07
N ASP A 58 -1.88 -7.61 10.33
CA ASP A 58 -3.19 -7.99 10.87
C ASP A 58 -4.33 -7.75 9.87
N GLN A 59 -4.04 -7.11 8.73
CA GLN A 59 -5.01 -6.80 7.68
C GLN A 59 -4.54 -7.34 6.33
N PHE A 60 -5.47 -7.96 5.59
CA PHE A 60 -5.20 -8.60 4.30
C PHE A 60 -6.25 -8.14 3.29
N LEU A 61 -5.80 -7.52 2.20
CA LEU A 61 -6.69 -7.02 1.14
C LEU A 61 -6.45 -7.78 -0.15
N LEU A 62 -7.54 -8.10 -0.86
CA LEU A 62 -7.45 -8.52 -2.26
C LEU A 62 -6.96 -7.35 -3.10
N ILE A 63 -5.92 -7.56 -3.90
CA ILE A 63 -5.38 -6.53 -4.81
C ILE A 63 -6.47 -6.09 -5.80
N SER A 64 -7.31 -7.02 -6.25
CA SER A 64 -8.44 -6.73 -7.14
C SER A 64 -9.53 -5.87 -6.51
N ALA A 65 -9.59 -5.78 -5.17
CA ALA A 65 -10.53 -4.91 -4.48
C ALA A 65 -10.02 -3.47 -4.35
N ILE A 66 -8.73 -3.21 -4.61
CA ILE A 66 -8.14 -1.87 -4.45
C ILE A 66 -8.29 -1.09 -5.75
N VAL A 67 -9.00 0.04 -5.68
CA VAL A 67 -9.17 0.95 -6.83
C VAL A 67 -8.31 2.21 -6.71
N LYS A 68 -7.88 2.56 -5.49
CA LYS A 68 -7.04 3.73 -5.23
C LYS A 68 -6.18 3.52 -3.99
N ILE A 69 -4.97 4.07 -4.04
CA ILE A 69 -4.04 4.19 -2.92
C ILE A 69 -3.75 5.67 -2.69
N GLN A 70 -3.75 6.09 -1.43
CA GLN A 70 -3.35 7.44 -1.03
C GLN A 70 -2.20 7.36 -0.03
N PHE A 71 -1.08 8.01 -0.31
CA PHE A 71 0.01 8.16 0.65
C PHE A 71 -0.38 9.21 1.70
N ILE A 72 -0.26 8.84 2.97
CA ILE A 72 -0.50 9.74 4.10
C ILE A 72 0.83 10.40 4.47
N PRO A 73 0.93 11.74 4.44
CA PRO A 73 2.13 12.43 4.92
C PRO A 73 2.36 12.13 6.40
N ALA A 74 3.62 12.03 6.81
CA ALA A 74 3.95 12.01 8.24
C ALA A 74 3.39 13.29 8.90
N PRO A 75 2.89 13.21 10.16
CA PRO A 75 2.45 14.40 10.87
C PRO A 75 3.57 15.43 10.89
N ARG A 76 3.25 16.68 10.55
CA ARG A 76 4.21 17.79 10.65
C ARG A 76 4.53 17.98 12.13
N THR A 77 5.73 17.61 12.55
CA THR A 77 6.27 18.03 13.84
C THR A 77 6.56 19.53 13.72
N PHE A 78 5.82 20.34 14.48
CA PHE A 78 6.08 21.78 14.63
C PHE A 78 7.20 22.01 15.65
#